data_AF-A0A6M3M9Y2-F1
#
_entry.id   AF-A0A6M3M9Y2-F1
#
_cell.length_a   1.000
_cell.length_b   1.000
_cell.length_c   1.000
_cell.angle_alpha   90.00
_cell.angle_beta   90.00
_cell.angle_gamma   90.00
#
_symmetry.space_group_name_H-M   'P 1'
#
loop_
_entity.id
_entity.type
_entity.pdbx_description
1 polymer ?
#
loop_
_entity_poly.entity_id
_entity_poly.type
_entity_poly.pdbx_seq_one_letter_code
_entity_poly.pdbx_strand_id
1 'polypeptide(L)'
;MANEISNDQDLSKPGFHLMPSKPGTCPKCAGAHDPTEPHNQQSLYYQYHFYADHNRWPTWDDAMDHCTKEVQQFWIEELAKHGVAVGKKA
;
A
#
# COMPACT_ATOMS: atom_id res chain seq x y z
N MET A 1 -18.66 -42.25 2.95
CA MET A 1 -17.61 -41.41 3.55
C MET A 1 -17.81 -40.00 3.04
N ALA A 2 -18.54 -39.16 3.78
CA ALA A 2 -18.69 -37.75 3.43
C ALA A 2 -17.35 -37.07 3.72
N ASN A 3 -16.73 -36.50 2.69
CA ASN A 3 -15.51 -35.73 2.83
C ASN A 3 -15.92 -34.37 3.39
N GLU A 4 -15.80 -34.20 4.72
CA GLU A 4 -16.03 -32.92 5.38
C GLU A 4 -14.93 -31.95 4.96
N ILE A 5 -15.24 -31.10 3.99
CA ILE A 5 -14.42 -29.94 3.68
C ILE A 5 -14.64 -28.98 4.84
N SER A 6 -13.71 -28.92 5.80
CA SER A 6 -13.74 -27.90 6.84
C SER A 6 -13.58 -26.55 6.16
N ASN A 7 -14.65 -25.76 6.19
CA ASN A 7 -14.65 -24.40 5.69
C ASN A 7 -14.01 -23.48 6.74
N ASP A 8 -12.72 -23.67 6.98
CA ASP A 8 -11.90 -22.82 7.86
C ASP A 8 -11.45 -21.53 7.12
N GLN A 9 -12.27 -21.04 6.18
CA GLN A 9 -12.00 -19.77 5.54
C GLN A 9 -12.35 -18.66 6.53
N ASP A 10 -11.31 -18.18 7.21
CA ASP A 10 -11.32 -16.90 7.91
C ASP A 10 -11.69 -15.79 6.91
N LEU A 11 -12.98 -15.49 6.83
CA LEU A 11 -13.57 -14.47 5.97
C LEU A 11 -13.06 -13.05 6.30
N SER A 12 -12.27 -12.88 7.36
CA SER A 12 -11.57 -11.62 7.64
C SER A 12 -10.36 -11.39 6.73
N LYS A 13 -9.88 -12.42 6.03
CA LYS A 13 -8.80 -12.29 5.05
C LYS A 13 -9.37 -12.09 3.64
N PRO A 14 -8.85 -11.12 2.88
CA PRO A 14 -9.28 -10.95 1.50
C PRO A 14 -9.11 -12.25 0.70
N GLY A 15 -10.14 -12.66 -0.03
CA GLY A 15 -10.14 -13.87 -0.87
C GLY A 15 -9.24 -13.81 -2.10
N PHE A 16 -8.22 -12.96 -2.11
CA PHE A 16 -7.24 -12.82 -3.19
C PHE A 16 -5.82 -12.98 -2.64
N HIS A 17 -4.93 -13.57 -3.45
CA HIS A 17 -3.52 -13.69 -3.14
C HIS A 17 -2.71 -12.75 -4.06
N LEU A 18 -1.95 -11.82 -3.47
CA LEU A 18 -1.07 -10.94 -4.25
C LEU A 18 0.22 -11.69 -4.57
N MET A 19 0.53 -11.79 -5.87
CA MET A 19 1.78 -12.40 -6.32
C MET A 19 3.00 -11.62 -5.82
N PRO A 20 4.13 -12.28 -5.53
CA PRO A 20 5.31 -11.59 -5.03
C PRO A 20 5.86 -10.60 -6.06
N SER A 21 6.48 -9.53 -5.56
CA SER A 21 7.17 -8.53 -6.37
C SER A 21 8.34 -9.15 -7.14
N LYS A 22 8.68 -8.58 -8.29
CA LYS A 22 9.90 -8.95 -9.02
C LYS A 22 11.15 -8.71 -8.15
N PRO A 23 12.13 -9.64 -8.11
CA PRO A 23 13.39 -9.42 -7.42
C PRO A 23 14.08 -8.12 -7.85
N GLY A 24 14.62 -7.36 -6.88
CA GLY A 24 15.26 -6.07 -7.12
C GLY A 24 14.31 -4.88 -7.23
N THR A 25 13.01 -5.08 -7.04
CA THR A 25 12.02 -3.99 -6.90
C THR A 25 11.55 -3.87 -5.45
N CYS A 26 10.85 -2.79 -5.13
CA CYS A 26 10.27 -2.60 -3.81
C CYS A 26 9.27 -3.73 -3.50
N PRO A 27 9.40 -4.44 -2.36
CA PRO A 27 8.53 -5.58 -2.04
C PRO A 27 7.06 -5.19 -1.81
N LYS A 28 6.82 -3.94 -1.38
CA LYS A 28 5.48 -3.41 -1.11
C LYS A 28 4.80 -2.83 -2.34
N CYS A 29 5.57 -2.33 -3.31
CA CYS A 29 5.03 -1.60 -4.46
C CYS A 29 5.22 -2.31 -5.81
N ALA A 30 6.12 -3.28 -5.88
CA ALA A 30 6.67 -3.88 -7.10
C ALA A 30 7.27 -2.86 -8.11
N GLY A 31 7.46 -1.60 -7.68
CA GLY A 31 8.05 -0.52 -8.45
C GLY A 31 9.54 -0.37 -8.19
N ALA A 32 10.25 0.24 -9.15
CA ALA A 32 11.62 0.69 -8.99
C ALA A 32 11.60 2.14 -8.48
N HIS A 33 11.97 2.34 -7.22
CA HIS A 33 12.13 3.66 -6.61
C HIS A 33 13.28 3.61 -5.60
N ASP A 34 13.85 4.77 -5.28
CA ASP A 34 14.86 4.87 -4.21
C ASP A 34 14.20 4.58 -2.84
N PRO A 35 14.86 3.87 -1.91
CA PRO A 35 14.29 3.55 -0.59
C PRO A 35 13.90 4.77 0.26
N THR A 36 14.46 5.95 -0.03
CA THR A 36 14.12 7.21 0.65
C THR A 36 12.87 7.88 0.08
N GLU A 37 12.47 7.53 -1.14
CA GLU A 37 11.28 8.02 -1.82
C GLU A 37 10.03 7.25 -1.37
N PRO A 38 8.86 7.91 -1.35
CA PRO A 38 7.65 7.28 -0.85
C PRO A 38 7.14 6.17 -1.75
N HIS A 39 6.28 5.33 -1.18
CA HIS A 39 5.45 4.45 -1.97
C HIS A 39 4.50 5.27 -2.85
N ASN A 40 4.15 4.76 -4.03
CA ASN A 40 3.10 5.38 -4.82
C ASN A 40 1.74 4.93 -4.29
N GLN A 41 1.04 5.80 -3.56
CA GLN A 41 -0.28 5.52 -2.98
C GLN A 41 -1.31 5.05 -4.02
N GLN A 42 -1.17 5.48 -5.27
CA GLN A 42 -2.07 5.14 -6.37
C GLN A 42 -1.69 3.83 -7.11
N SER A 43 -0.55 3.22 -6.78
CA SER A 43 -0.18 1.92 -7.34
C SER A 43 -1.13 0.85 -6.82
N LEU A 44 -1.79 0.12 -7.73
CA LEU A 44 -2.67 -0.99 -7.37
C LEU A 44 -1.94 -2.04 -6.52
N TYR A 45 -0.69 -2.36 -6.86
CA TYR A 45 0.07 -3.34 -6.10
C TYR A 45 0.26 -2.87 -4.65
N TYR A 46 0.65 -1.61 -4.45
CA TYR A 46 0.80 -1.04 -3.10
C TYR A 46 -0.53 -0.98 -2.35
N GLN A 47 -1.61 -0.55 -3.01
CA GLN A 47 -2.94 -0.49 -2.41
C GLN A 47 -3.40 -1.86 -1.90
N TYR A 48 -3.25 -2.91 -2.70
CA TYR A 48 -3.66 -4.25 -2.30
C TYR A 48 -2.70 -4.89 -1.28
N HIS A 49 -1.39 -4.62 -1.37
CA HIS A 49 -0.44 -5.05 -0.34
C HIS A 49 -0.80 -4.41 1.01
N PHE A 50 -1.04 -3.09 1.04
CA PHE A 50 -1.43 -2.38 2.25
C PHE A 50 -2.79 -2.87 2.78
N TYR A 51 -3.76 -3.07 1.89
CA TYR A 51 -5.08 -3.57 2.28
C TYR A 51 -5.00 -4.97 2.93
N ALA A 52 -4.17 -5.87 2.41
CA ALA A 52 -4.00 -7.20 2.98
C ALA A 52 -3.46 -7.15 4.43
N ASP A 53 -2.60 -6.18 4.74
CA ASP A 53 -1.98 -6.02 6.06
C ASP A 53 -2.84 -5.21 7.05
N HIS A 54 -3.61 -4.24 6.54
CA HIS A 54 -4.29 -3.22 7.37
C HIS A 54 -5.82 -3.22 7.25
N ASN A 55 -6.40 -3.99 6.33
CA ASN A 55 -7.84 -4.07 6.05
C ASN A 55 -8.48 -2.69 5.78
N ARG A 56 -7.72 -1.77 5.16
CA ARG A 56 -8.17 -0.45 4.68
C ARG A 56 -7.30 -0.01 3.51
N TRP A 57 -7.78 0.96 2.73
CA TRP A 57 -6.96 1.56 1.68
C TRP A 57 -5.93 2.55 2.26
N PRO A 58 -4.72 2.63 1.68
CA PRO A 58 -3.68 3.54 2.15
C PRO A 58 -4.01 4.99 1.81
N THR A 59 -3.52 5.93 2.63
CA THR A 59 -3.45 7.36 2.33
C THR A 59 -2.06 7.73 1.80
N TRP A 60 -1.88 8.97 1.36
CA TRP A 60 -0.54 9.48 1.03
C TRP A 60 0.35 9.57 2.27
N ASP A 61 -0.21 9.75 3.48
CA ASP A 61 0.56 9.69 4.74
C ASP A 61 1.13 8.28 4.94
N ASP A 62 0.33 7.23 4.75
CA ASP A 62 0.79 5.84 4.87
C ASP A 62 1.90 5.51 3.86
N ALA A 63 1.81 6.11 2.67
CA ALA A 63 2.78 5.91 1.60
C ALA A 63 4.12 6.58 1.90
N MET A 64 4.13 7.65 2.71
CA MET A 64 5.32 8.40 3.10
C MET A 64 5.81 8.07 4.53
N ASP A 65 5.19 7.12 5.24
CA ASP A 65 5.47 6.85 6.67
C ASP A 65 6.96 6.56 6.95
N HIS A 66 7.64 5.90 6.00
CA HIS A 66 9.07 5.57 6.11
C HIS A 66 10.02 6.69 5.64
N CYS A 67 9.49 7.78 5.07
CA CYS A 67 10.29 8.88 4.55
C CYS A 67 10.78 9.79 5.68
N THR A 68 11.85 10.55 5.43
CA THR A 68 12.27 11.62 6.35
C THR A 68 11.27 12.77 6.34
N LYS A 69 11.34 13.67 7.33
CA LYS A 69 10.43 14.82 7.40
C LYS A 69 10.60 15.78 6.23
N GLU A 70 11.83 15.91 5.74
CA GLU A 70 12.15 16.73 4.57
C GLU A 70 11.50 16.16 3.30
N VAL A 71 11.60 14.84 3.09
CA VAL A 71 10.98 14.16 1.95
C VAL A 71 9.46 14.18 2.04
N GLN A 72 8.90 13.95 3.24
CA GLN A 72 7.46 14.07 3.50
C GLN A 72 6.96 15.47 3.11
N GLN A 73 7.63 16.52 3.60
CA GLN A 73 7.24 17.90 3.34
C GLN A 73 7.32 18.25 1.84
N PHE A 74 8.40 17.82 1.17
CA PHE A 74 8.55 18.02 -0.27
C PHE A 74 7.39 17.39 -1.04
N TRP A 75 7.06 16.13 -0.78
CA TRP A 75 5.97 15.46 -1.48
C TRP A 75 4.59 16.01 -1.14
N ILE A 76 4.35 16.44 0.11
CA ILE A 76 3.11 17.15 0.48
C ILE A 76 2.92 18.41 -0.37
N GLU A 77 3.98 19.20 -0.53
CA GLU A 77 3.94 20.43 -1.34
C GLU A 77 3.72 20.14 -2.83
N GLU A 78 4.41 19.13 -3.38
CA GLU A 78 4.21 18.72 -4.77
C GLU A 78 2.78 18.20 -5.00
N LEU A 79 2.30 17.30 -4.15
CA LEU A 79 0.93 16.76 -4.24
C LEU A 79 -0.13 17.88 -4.16
N ALA A 80 0.09 18.87 -3.30
CA ALA A 80 -0.80 20.02 -3.19
C ALA A 80 -0.87 20.85 -4.49
N LYS A 81 0.25 21.03 -5.21
CA LYS A 81 0.26 21.68 -6.53
C LYS A 81 -0.59 20.93 -7.56
N HIS A 82 -0.75 19.63 -7.39
CA HIS A 82 -1.61 18.77 -8.20
C HIS A 82 -3.04 18.63 -7.67
N GLY A 83 -3.43 19.38 -6.63
CA GLY A 83 -4.77 19.35 -6.04
C GLY A 83 -5.02 18.13 -5.15
N VAL A 84 -3.96 17.41 -4.75
CA VAL A 84 -4.04 16.25 -3.86
C VAL A 84 -3.73 16.71 -2.43
N ALA A 85 -4.69 16.57 -1.54
CA ALA A 85 -4.49 16.81 -0.11
C ALA A 85 -3.93 15.55 0.56
N VAL A 86 -2.88 15.72 1.36
CA VAL A 86 -2.32 14.69 2.24
C VAL A 86 -2.97 14.86 3.63
N GLY A 87 -3.52 13.78 4.19
CA GLY A 87 -4.34 13.81 5.41
C GLY A 87 -5.79 14.25 5.14
N LYS A 88 -6.75 13.51 5.73
CA LYS A 88 -8.24 13.58 5.62
C LYS A 88 -8.85 14.63 4.67
N LYS A 89 -9.67 14.16 3.71
CA LYS A 89 -11.02 14.73 3.59
C LYS A 89 -11.91 14.08 4.64
N ALA A 90 -12.68 14.92 5.33
CA ALA A 90 -13.65 14.54 6.36
C ALA A 90 -14.64 13.49 5.86
#